data_AF-A0A971JQU9-F1
#
_entry.id   AF-A0A971JQU9-F1
#
_cell.length_a   1.000
_cell.length_b   1.000
_cell.length_c   1.000
_cell.angle_alpha   90.00
_cell.angle_beta   90.00
_cell.angle_gamma   90.00
#
_symmetry.space_group_name_H-M   'P 1'
#
loop_
_entity.id
_entity.type
_entity.pdbx_description
1 polymer ?
#
loop_
_entity_poly.entity_id
_entity_poly.type
_entity_poly.pdbx_seq_one_letter_code
_entity_poly.pdbx_strand_id
1 'polypeptide(L)'
;GPVGVVSMISDVVTEEQPFVEKIYQLLWMFAIISVTLGFMNLLPIPPLDGHHLILIVVEAIRGKRLPDRVQNLIGMVGIAFIILLALTALMFDVLRLAGK
;
A
#
# COMPACT_ATOMS: atom_id res chain seq x y z
N GLY A 1 4.24 9.99 3.77
CA GLY A 1 3.52 8.72 3.93
C GLY A 1 2.21 8.98 4.65
N PRO A 2 1.81 8.12 5.60
CA PRO A 2 0.51 8.18 6.27
C PRO A 2 0.14 9.55 6.82
N VAL A 3 1.09 10.25 7.44
CA VAL A 3 0.78 11.54 8.09
C VAL A 3 0.57 12.66 7.07
N GLY A 4 1.27 12.61 5.93
CA GLY A 4 1.07 13.56 4.84
C GLY A 4 -0.31 13.40 4.17
N VAL A 5 -0.85 12.18 4.10
CA VAL A 5 -2.20 11.96 3.59
C VAL A 5 -3.24 12.53 4.56
N VAL A 6 -3.03 12.34 5.88
CA VAL A 6 -3.90 12.93 6.90
C VAL A 6 -3.87 14.46 6.85
N SER A 7 -2.70 15.08 6.64
CA SER A 7 -2.63 16.53 6.50
C SER A 7 -3.35 17.03 5.25
N MET A 8 -3.22 16.35 4.10
CA MET A 8 -3.96 16.70 2.88
C MET A 8 -5.48 16.59 3.06
N ILE A 9 -5.97 15.56 3.78
CA ILE A 9 -7.39 15.46 4.13
C ILE A 9 -7.81 16.62 5.03
N SER A 10 -6.98 16.96 6.03
CA SER A 10 -7.24 18.07 6.95
C SER A 10 -7.35 19.40 6.21
N ASP A 11 -6.50 19.64 5.22
CA ASP A 11 -6.51 20.87 4.41
C ASP A 11 -7.84 21.00 3.63
N VAL A 12 -8.27 19.94 2.94
CA VAL A 12 -9.53 19.90 2.17
C VAL A 12 -10.77 20.11 3.07
N VAL A 13 -10.73 19.56 4.29
CA VAL A 13 -11.84 19.70 5.24
C VAL A 13 -11.91 21.10 5.84
N THR A 14 -10.75 21.72 6.11
CA THR A 14 -10.64 23.03 6.77
C THR A 14 -10.84 24.20 5.83
N GLU A 15 -10.64 24.00 4.52
CA GLU A 15 -10.80 25.07 3.52
C GLU A 15 -12.26 25.55 3.42
N GLU A 16 -12.48 26.86 3.24
CA GLU A 16 -13.82 27.46 3.10
C GLU A 16 -14.39 27.24 1.69
N GLN A 17 -14.58 25.98 1.29
CA GLN A 17 -15.20 25.61 0.03
C GLN A 17 -16.66 25.14 0.22
N PRO A 18 -17.54 25.29 -0.81
CA PRO A 18 -18.87 24.70 -0.79
C PRO A 18 -18.84 23.19 -0.55
N PHE A 19 -19.85 22.64 0.14
CA PHE A 19 -19.90 21.22 0.53
C PHE A 19 -19.72 20.25 -0.65
N VAL A 20 -20.30 20.59 -1.81
CA VAL A 20 -20.21 19.76 -3.03
C VAL A 20 -18.76 19.64 -3.51
N GLU A 21 -18.00 20.74 -3.46
CA GLU A 21 -16.61 20.78 -3.91
C GLU A 21 -15.70 19.98 -2.97
N LYS A 22 -15.95 20.08 -1.65
CA LYS A 22 -15.25 19.25 -0.64
C LYS A 22 -15.44 17.77 -0.91
N ILE A 23 -16.68 17.33 -1.17
CA ILE A 23 -16.95 15.92 -1.47
C ILE A 23 -16.28 15.50 -2.77
N TYR A 24 -16.31 16.34 -3.81
CA TYR A 24 -15.66 16.03 -5.07
C TYR A 24 -14.16 15.81 -4.90
N GLN A 25 -13.46 16.69 -4.19
CA GLN A 25 -12.01 16.57 -3.94
C GLN A 25 -11.66 15.32 -3.11
N LEU A 26 -12.44 15.03 -2.06
CA LEU A 26 -12.22 13.83 -1.25
C LEU A 26 -12.43 12.56 -2.08
N LEU A 27 -13.50 12.50 -2.87
CA LEU A 27 -13.77 11.36 -3.77
C LEU A 27 -12.66 11.18 -4.80
N TRP A 28 -12.15 12.27 -5.37
CA TRP A 28 -11.04 12.23 -6.32
C TRP A 28 -9.77 11.65 -5.67
N MET A 29 -9.44 12.09 -4.46
CA MET A 29 -8.29 11.57 -3.73
C MET A 29 -8.47 10.08 -3.38
N PHE A 30 -9.64 9.67 -2.91
CA PHE A 30 -9.95 8.26 -2.67
C PHE A 30 -9.87 7.42 -3.94
N ALA A 31 -10.34 7.94 -5.08
CA ALA A 31 -10.26 7.25 -6.36
C ALA A 31 -8.80 6.99 -6.75
N ILE A 32 -7.92 8.00 -6.65
CA ILE A 32 -6.49 7.85 -6.96
C ILE A 32 -5.81 6.85 -6.01
N ILE A 33 -6.08 6.95 -4.70
CA ILE A 33 -5.52 6.03 -3.71
C ILE A 33 -5.99 4.61 -3.99
N SER A 34 -7.28 4.41 -4.28
CA SER A 34 -7.88 3.11 -4.59
C SER A 34 -7.28 2.48 -5.84
N VAL A 35 -7.13 3.25 -6.92
CA VAL A 35 -6.51 2.76 -8.17
C VAL A 35 -5.05 2.38 -7.92
N THR A 36 -4.31 3.22 -7.19
CA THR A 36 -2.89 2.95 -6.88
C THR A 36 -2.73 1.73 -5.99
N LEU A 37 -3.57 1.60 -4.96
CA LEU A 37 -3.56 0.45 -4.05
C LEU A 37 -3.98 -0.83 -4.77
N GLY A 38 -5.02 -0.76 -5.62
CA GLY A 38 -5.44 -1.88 -6.46
C GLY A 38 -4.32 -2.33 -7.41
N PHE A 39 -3.62 -1.38 -8.04
CA PHE A 39 -2.46 -1.70 -8.87
C PHE A 39 -1.31 -2.33 -8.07
N MET A 40 -0.97 -1.75 -6.91
CA MET A 40 0.08 -2.28 -6.03
C MET A 40 -0.27 -3.67 -5.48
N ASN A 41 -1.56 -3.94 -5.20
CA ASN A 41 -2.03 -5.25 -4.77
C ASN A 41 -1.85 -6.32 -5.85
N LEU A 42 -1.84 -5.96 -7.14
CA LEU A 42 -1.60 -6.90 -8.24
C LEU A 42 -0.11 -7.19 -8.47
N LEU A 43 0.80 -6.43 -7.83
CA LEU A 43 2.22 -6.61 -8.04
C LEU A 43 2.76 -7.91 -7.39
N PRO A 44 3.87 -8.46 -7.91
CA PRO A 44 4.54 -9.67 -7.39
C PRO A 44 5.18 -9.58 -6.00
N ILE A 45 4.68 -8.74 -5.09
CA ILE A 45 5.37 -8.43 -3.85
C ILE A 45 4.70 -9.22 -2.71
N PRO A 46 5.38 -10.21 -2.09
CA PRO A 46 4.85 -10.86 -0.87
C PRO A 46 4.76 -9.77 0.21
N PRO A 47 3.56 -9.37 0.68
CA PRO A 47 2.41 -10.12 1.20
C PRO A 47 1.08 -9.71 0.53
N LEU A 48 1.14 -9.02 -0.61
CA LEU A 48 0.00 -8.40 -1.31
C LEU A 48 -0.72 -9.43 -2.18
N ASP A 49 -2.05 -9.37 -2.31
CA ASP A 49 -2.88 -10.43 -2.94
C ASP A 49 -2.36 -10.98 -4.29
N GLY A 50 -1.70 -10.15 -5.10
CA GLY A 50 -1.12 -10.49 -6.41
C GLY A 50 0.08 -11.45 -6.36
N HIS A 51 0.75 -11.62 -5.23
CA HIS A 51 1.83 -12.60 -5.11
C HIS A 51 1.32 -14.04 -5.30
N HIS A 52 0.11 -14.35 -4.80
CA HIS A 52 -0.52 -15.65 -4.99
C HIS A 52 -0.83 -15.92 -6.46
N LEU A 53 -1.25 -14.91 -7.22
CA LEU A 53 -1.54 -15.04 -8.65
C LEU A 53 -0.30 -15.55 -9.41
N ILE A 54 0.87 -15.01 -9.08
CA ILE A 54 2.13 -15.39 -9.73
C ILE A 54 2.59 -16.77 -9.29
N LEU A 55 2.44 -17.11 -8.00
CA LEU A 55 2.73 -18.46 -7.53
C LEU A 55 1.86 -19.50 -8.27
N ILE A 56 0.57 -19.22 -8.47
CA ILE A 56 -0.34 -20.08 -9.23
C ILE A 56 0.09 -20.19 -10.70
N VAL A 57 0.45 -19.08 -11.36
CA VAL A 57 0.96 -19.10 -12.74
C VAL A 57 2.24 -19.93 -12.84
N VAL A 58 3.18 -19.76 -11.90
CA VAL A 58 4.41 -20.55 -11.84
C VAL A 58 4.12 -22.03 -11.60
N GLU A 59 3.17 -22.36 -10.72
CA GLU A 59 2.74 -23.74 -10.48
C GLU A 59 2.06 -24.35 -11.70
N ALA A 60 1.25 -23.59 -12.43
CA ALA A 60 0.60 -24.01 -13.66
C ALA A 60 1.61 -24.31 -14.77
N ILE A 61 2.65 -23.48 -14.91
CA ILE A 61 3.74 -23.71 -15.88
C ILE A 61 4.61 -24.91 -15.47
N ARG A 62 4.91 -25.05 -14.18
CA ARG A 62 5.79 -26.10 -13.67
C ARG A 62 5.10 -27.45 -13.50
N GLY A 63 3.76 -27.48 -13.49
CA GLY A 63 2.94 -28.67 -13.28
C GLY A 63 3.11 -29.33 -11.90
N LYS A 64 3.83 -28.68 -10.98
CA LYS A 64 4.16 -29.20 -9.65
C LYS A 64 4.08 -28.09 -8.62
N ARG A 65 3.28 -28.32 -7.57
CA ARG A 65 3.09 -27.39 -6.43
C ARG A 65 4.44 -26.97 -5.84
N LEU A 66 4.53 -25.71 -5.44
CA LEU A 66 5.69 -25.22 -4.69
C LEU A 66 5.73 -25.88 -3.31
N PRO A 67 6.91 -26.27 -2.82
CA PRO A 67 7.01 -26.80 -1.46
C PRO A 67 6.56 -25.73 -0.46
N ASP A 68 5.75 -26.11 0.52
CA ASP A 68 5.22 -25.18 1.55
C ASP A 68 6.33 -24.41 2.27
N ARG A 69 7.51 -25.03 2.43
CA ARG A 69 8.71 -24.39 3.00
C ARG A 69 9.16 -23.17 2.20
N VAL A 70 9.06 -23.21 0.87
CA VAL A 70 9.47 -22.11 -0.02
C VAL A 70 8.43 -21.00 0.02
N GLN A 71 7.13 -21.34 -0.03
CA GLN A 71 6.07 -20.34 0.09
C GLN A 71 6.12 -19.61 1.44
N ASN A 72 6.31 -20.35 2.54
CA ASN A 72 6.43 -19.76 3.88
C ASN A 72 7.67 -18.86 4.00
N LEU A 73 8.81 -19.25 3.43
CA LEU A 73 10.02 -18.42 3.45
C LEU A 73 9.81 -17.11 2.68
N ILE A 74 9.23 -17.19 1.48
CA ILE A 74 8.91 -16.01 0.64
C ILE A 74 7.94 -15.08 1.38
N GLY A 75 6.89 -15.63 1.98
CA GLY A 75 5.91 -14.86 2.76
C GLY A 75 6.55 -14.17 3.97
N MET A 76 7.38 -14.89 4.73
CA MET A 76 8.04 -14.35 5.92
C MET A 76 9.04 -13.24 5.59
N VAL A 77 9.83 -13.42 4.53
CA VAL A 77 10.75 -12.38 4.02
C VAL A 77 9.96 -11.16 3.52
N GLY A 78 8.85 -11.37 2.80
CA GLY A 78 8.00 -10.30 2.31
C GLY A 78 7.37 -9.47 3.43
N ILE A 79 6.81 -10.13 4.46
CA ILE A 79 6.26 -9.45 5.63
C ILE A 79 7.35 -8.68 6.38
N ALA A 80 8.51 -9.28 6.62
CA ALA A 80 9.63 -8.61 7.29
C ALA A 80 10.08 -7.35 6.52
N PHE A 81 10.16 -7.45 5.18
CA PHE A 81 10.50 -6.32 4.31
C PHE A 81 9.47 -5.19 4.38
N ILE A 82 8.17 -5.52 4.35
CA ILE A 82 7.09 -4.52 4.44
C ILE A 82 7.07 -3.84 5.79
N ILE A 83 7.26 -4.59 6.89
CA ILE A 83 7.35 -4.02 8.23
C ILE A 83 8.54 -3.06 8.30
N LEU A 84 9.70 -3.45 7.77
CA LEU A 84 10.87 -2.59 7.71
C LEU A 84 10.61 -1.30 6.94
N LEU A 85 9.97 -1.40 5.76
CA LEU A 85 9.60 -0.23 4.97
C LEU A 85 8.58 0.65 5.69
N ALA A 86 7.56 0.06 6.33
CA ALA A 86 6.54 0.79 7.07
C ALA A 86 7.14 1.56 8.25
N LEU A 87 8.02 0.93 9.02
CA LEU A 87 8.75 1.58 10.12
C LEU A 87 9.63 2.72 9.61
N THR A 88 10.38 2.47 8.54
CA THR A 88 11.27 3.46 7.93
C THR A 88 10.46 4.67 7.43
N ALA A 89 9.36 4.44 6.73
CA ALA A 89 8.47 5.49 6.25
C ALA A 89 7.82 6.28 7.40
N LEU A 90 7.42 5.59 8.47
CA LEU A 90 6.87 6.23 9.67
C LEU A 90 7.92 7.12 10.35
N MET A 91 9.16 6.63 10.51
CA MET A 91 10.25 7.40 11.10
C MET A 91 10.54 8.66 10.27
N PHE A 92 10.62 8.53 8.94
CA PHE A 92 10.81 9.68 8.06
C PHE A 92 9.66 10.69 8.14
N ASP A 93 8.41 10.22 8.20
CA ASP A 93 7.24 11.08 8.36
C ASP A 93 7.27 11.83 9.70
N VAL A 94 7.59 11.14 10.80
CA VAL A 94 7.68 11.75 12.15
C VAL A 94 8.81 12.77 12.22
N LEU A 95 9.99 12.44 11.70
CA LEU A 95 11.14 13.36 11.63
C LEU A 95 10.81 14.62 10.83
N ARG A 96 10.10 14.46 9.70
CA ARG A 96 9.67 15.59 8.86
C ARG A 96 8.69 16.52 9.59
N LEU A 97 7.85 15.98 10.48
CA LEU A 97 6.89 16.76 11.27
C LEU A 97 7.54 17.41 12.48
N ALA A 98 8.48 16.72 13.14
CA ALA A 98 9.19 17.24 14.31
C ALA A 98 10.27 18.28 13.97
N GLY A 99 10.80 18.25 12.75
CA GLY A 99 11.74 19.25 12.23
C GLY A 99 11.08 20.50 11.64
N LYS A 100 9.75 20.60 11.71
CA LYS A 100 8.94 21.74 11.28
C LYS A 100 8.32 22.39 12.50
#